data_AF-A0A853ESM5-F1
#
_entry.id   AF-A0A853ESM5-F1
#
_cell.length_a   1.000
_cell.length_b   1.000
_cell.length_c   1.000
_cell.angle_alpha   90.00
_cell.angle_beta   90.00
_cell.angle_gamma   90.00
#
_symmetry.space_group_name_H-M   'P 1'
#
loop_
_entity.id
_entity.type
_entity.pdbx_description
1 polymer ?
#
loop_
_entity_poly.entity_id
_entity_poly.type
_entity_poly.pdbx_seq_one_letter_code
_entity_poly.pdbx_strand_id
1 'polypeptide(L)'
;MDDHAAAEHPGPRPSAPPRTVEAGSTSSAADEDRAGRVILRTVYGGPTPQDGIIEEVARIRRVLRDEPFSYDLDLVLMIGGDVTPGSGPSGLRSPRVSLARRTATAQVHVTRDDANHAPDPVAFLRTTVHEALVQLVARVAARDPEVDAAAEREGLSSLVADDPAA
;
A
#
# COMPACT_ATOMS: atom_id res chain seq x y z
N MET A 1 68.21 2.36 -40.92
CA MET A 1 67.51 1.08 -40.92
C MET A 1 68.27 0.15 -40.01
N ASP A 2 67.87 -0.20 -38.79
CA ASP A 2 66.85 0.28 -37.87
C ASP A 2 67.36 -0.11 -36.48
N ASP A 3 67.08 0.75 -35.51
CA ASP A 3 67.23 0.53 -34.08
C ASP A 3 66.39 -0.69 -33.66
N HIS A 4 66.85 -1.52 -32.71
CA HIS A 4 65.99 -2.04 -31.65
C HIS A 4 66.81 -2.81 -30.60
N ALA A 5 66.99 -2.11 -29.48
CA ALA A 5 67.41 -2.62 -28.19
C ALA A 5 66.44 -3.68 -27.62
N ALA A 6 67.00 -4.52 -26.75
CA ALA A 6 66.34 -5.52 -25.93
C ALA A 6 65.28 -4.93 -25.00
N ALA A 7 64.20 -5.68 -24.73
CA ALA A 7 63.44 -5.51 -23.49
C ALA A 7 62.74 -6.82 -23.10
N GLU A 8 62.97 -7.17 -21.84
CA GLU A 8 62.65 -8.42 -21.17
C GLU A 8 61.15 -8.59 -20.90
N HIS A 9 60.75 -9.85 -20.72
CA HIS A 9 59.41 -10.27 -20.34
C HIS A 9 58.92 -9.60 -19.04
N PRO A 10 57.74 -8.97 -19.00
CA PRO A 10 57.15 -8.54 -17.74
C PRO A 10 56.54 -9.75 -17.02
N GLY A 11 57.06 -10.04 -15.82
CA GLY A 11 56.51 -11.04 -14.91
C GLY A 11 55.09 -10.72 -14.40
N PRO A 12 54.41 -11.69 -13.77
CA PRO A 12 53.02 -11.54 -13.35
C PRO A 12 52.89 -10.54 -12.18
N ARG A 13 51.88 -9.66 -12.27
CA ARG A 13 51.55 -8.69 -11.23
C ARG A 13 51.03 -9.39 -9.96
N PRO A 14 51.34 -8.91 -8.75
CA PRO A 14 50.79 -9.46 -7.52
C PRO A 14 49.29 -9.18 -7.39
N SER A 15 48.52 -10.22 -7.04
CA SER A 15 47.10 -10.14 -6.76
C SER A 15 46.83 -9.30 -5.50
N ALA A 16 45.90 -8.35 -5.60
CA ALA A 16 45.40 -7.61 -4.46
C ALA A 16 44.63 -8.53 -3.49
N PRO A 17 44.72 -8.33 -2.16
CA PRO A 17 43.97 -9.14 -1.22
C PRO A 17 42.46 -8.85 -1.31
N PRO A 18 41.59 -9.85 -1.05
CA PRO A 18 40.15 -9.64 -1.05
C PRO A 18 39.78 -8.70 0.11
N ARG A 19 38.98 -7.68 -0.19
CA ARG A 19 38.34 -6.85 0.83
C ARG A 19 37.33 -7.70 1.58
N THR A 20 37.57 -7.91 2.87
CA THR A 20 36.56 -8.39 3.81
C THR A 20 35.40 -7.40 3.78
N VAL A 21 34.29 -7.79 3.17
CA VAL A 21 33.00 -7.12 3.36
C VAL A 21 32.54 -7.49 4.76
N GLU A 22 32.66 -6.55 5.70
CA GLU A 22 31.93 -6.62 6.96
C GLU A 22 30.44 -6.74 6.62
N ALA A 23 29.86 -7.89 6.97
CA ALA A 23 28.42 -8.05 7.06
C ALA A 23 27.95 -7.17 8.21
N GLY A 24 27.63 -5.91 7.90
CA GLY A 24 26.88 -5.01 8.76
C GLY A 24 25.52 -5.63 9.06
N SER A 25 25.49 -6.46 10.10
CA SER A 25 24.28 -6.90 10.78
C SER A 25 23.75 -5.72 11.59
N THR A 26 23.07 -4.79 10.92
CA THR A 26 22.33 -3.73 11.59
C THR A 26 21.01 -3.53 10.87
N SER A 27 19.99 -4.31 11.25
CA SER A 27 18.62 -3.82 11.40
C SER A 27 17.71 -5.01 11.76
N SER A 28 17.85 -5.55 12.97
CA SER A 28 16.89 -6.55 13.51
C SER A 28 16.19 -6.07 14.78
N ALA A 29 16.40 -4.82 15.20
CA ALA A 29 15.83 -4.28 16.45
C ALA A 29 15.07 -2.95 16.28
N ALA A 30 14.94 -2.46 15.04
CA ALA A 30 14.17 -1.24 14.73
C ALA A 30 12.79 -1.53 14.12
N ASP A 31 12.46 -2.82 13.90
CA ASP A 31 11.25 -3.25 13.19
C ASP A 31 10.15 -3.74 14.14
N GLU A 32 10.47 -4.04 15.40
CA GLU A 32 9.56 -4.71 16.34
C GLU A 32 8.53 -3.79 17.01
N ASP A 33 8.63 -2.46 16.83
CA ASP A 33 7.77 -1.47 17.51
C ASP A 33 7.15 -0.43 16.56
N ARG A 34 7.32 -0.59 15.24
CA ARG A 34 6.70 0.34 14.29
C ARG A 34 5.28 -0.11 14.00
N ALA A 35 4.31 0.56 14.62
CA ALA A 35 2.92 0.49 14.16
C ALA A 35 2.87 0.77 12.65
N GLY A 36 2.34 -0.19 11.90
CA GLY A 36 2.00 -0.07 10.50
C GLY A 36 0.95 1.01 10.30
N ARG A 37 0.89 1.55 9.08
CA ARG A 37 -0.02 2.64 8.72
C ARG A 37 -0.78 2.33 7.45
N VAL A 38 -1.87 3.06 7.20
CA VAL A 38 -2.53 3.05 5.90
C VAL A 38 -1.98 4.13 4.98
N ILE A 39 -1.58 3.73 3.79
CA ILE A 39 -1.21 4.61 2.69
C ILE A 39 -2.33 4.54 1.65
N LEU A 40 -3.12 5.59 1.53
CA LEU A 40 -4.23 5.64 0.57
C LEU A 40 -3.92 6.62 -0.57
N ARG A 41 -3.57 6.07 -1.73
CA ARG A 41 -3.41 6.82 -2.98
C ARG A 41 -4.72 6.80 -3.74
N THR A 42 -5.07 7.90 -4.42
CA THR A 42 -6.34 8.00 -5.15
C THR A 42 -6.09 8.35 -6.60
N VAL A 43 -6.80 7.68 -7.50
CA VAL A 43 -6.82 7.92 -8.94
C VAL A 43 -8.26 8.17 -9.36
N TYR A 44 -8.53 9.31 -9.98
CA TYR A 44 -9.85 9.65 -10.51
C TYR A 44 -9.89 9.35 -12.00
N GLY A 45 -10.94 8.65 -12.43
CA GLY A 45 -11.21 8.30 -13.81
C GLY A 45 -11.80 9.45 -14.63
N GLY A 46 -11.66 10.70 -14.19
CA GLY A 46 -12.23 11.87 -14.86
C GLY A 46 -12.23 13.10 -13.94
N PRO A 47 -12.43 14.31 -14.49
CA PRO A 47 -12.45 15.54 -13.70
C PRO A 47 -13.73 15.72 -12.88
N THR A 48 -14.77 14.91 -13.14
CA THR A 48 -16.10 15.06 -12.51
C THR A 48 -16.50 13.84 -11.68
N PRO A 49 -15.86 13.62 -10.51
CA PRO A 49 -16.39 12.64 -9.56
C PRO A 49 -17.77 13.09 -9.04
N GLN A 50 -18.52 12.15 -8.48
CA GLN A 50 -19.81 12.44 -7.85
C GLN A 50 -19.65 13.42 -6.68
N ASP A 51 -20.69 14.20 -6.40
CA ASP A 51 -20.67 15.21 -5.35
C ASP A 51 -20.28 14.60 -3.99
N GLY A 52 -19.39 15.29 -3.26
CA GLY A 52 -18.91 14.89 -1.94
C GLY A 52 -17.81 13.83 -1.93
N ILE A 53 -17.51 13.16 -3.05
CA ILE A 53 -16.50 12.08 -3.10
C ILE A 53 -15.09 12.59 -2.78
N ILE A 54 -14.73 13.80 -3.22
CA ILE A 54 -13.37 14.34 -2.98
C ILE A 54 -13.16 14.62 -1.50
N GLU A 55 -14.13 15.29 -0.87
CA GLU A 55 -14.17 15.59 0.56
C GLU A 55 -14.14 14.30 1.37
N GLU A 56 -14.90 13.30 0.91
CA GLU A 56 -14.97 11.98 1.55
C GLU A 56 -13.65 11.24 1.53
N VAL A 57 -12.94 11.23 0.41
CA VAL A 57 -11.58 10.67 0.31
C VAL A 57 -10.63 11.36 1.28
N ALA A 58 -10.74 12.68 1.43
CA ALA A 58 -9.93 13.43 2.38
C ALA A 58 -10.25 13.05 3.83
N ARG A 59 -11.54 12.86 4.17
CA ARG A 59 -11.95 12.38 5.49
C ARG A 59 -11.43 10.98 5.78
N ILE A 60 -11.60 10.04 4.84
CA ILE A 60 -11.10 8.66 4.96
C ILE A 60 -9.58 8.65 5.22
N ARG A 61 -8.81 9.44 4.47
CA ARG A 61 -7.35 9.56 4.68
C ARG A 61 -6.99 10.10 6.06
N ARG A 62 -7.81 11.00 6.61
CA ARG A 62 -7.60 11.55 7.95
C ARG A 62 -7.88 10.49 9.01
N VAL A 63 -9.02 9.82 8.94
CA VAL A 63 -9.41 8.77 9.88
C VAL A 63 -8.35 7.66 9.93
N LEU A 64 -7.91 7.18 8.77
CA LEU A 64 -6.96 6.07 8.68
C LEU A 64 -5.50 6.43 9.04
N ARG A 65 -5.18 7.71 9.18
CA ARG A 65 -3.81 8.15 9.49
C ARG A 65 -3.38 7.75 10.89
N ASP A 66 -4.33 7.80 11.83
CA ASP A 66 -4.05 7.75 13.26
C ASP A 66 -4.26 6.34 13.85
N GLU A 67 -4.70 5.39 13.02
CA GLU A 67 -4.97 4.01 13.41
C GLU A 67 -3.69 3.14 13.38
N PRO A 68 -3.31 2.49 14.49
CA PRO A 68 -2.10 1.68 14.57
C PRO A 68 -2.36 0.25 14.07
N PHE A 69 -1.95 -0.05 12.84
CA PHE A 69 -2.08 -1.40 12.26
C PHE A 69 -0.82 -2.24 12.48
N SER A 70 -0.92 -3.55 12.40
CA SER A 70 0.23 -4.47 12.48
C SER A 70 1.05 -4.51 11.18
N TYR A 71 0.47 -4.05 10.07
CA TYR A 71 1.07 -4.04 8.73
C TYR A 71 0.90 -2.67 8.08
N ASP A 72 1.85 -2.29 7.23
CA ASP A 72 1.66 -1.18 6.31
C ASP A 72 0.63 -1.58 5.23
N LEU A 73 -0.52 -0.91 5.21
CA LEU A 73 -1.61 -1.16 4.25
C LEU A 73 -1.52 -0.13 3.10
N ASP A 74 -0.94 -0.51 1.96
CA ASP A 74 -0.80 0.37 0.79
C ASP A 74 -1.90 0.10 -0.25
N LEU A 75 -2.85 1.04 -0.30
CA LEU A 75 -4.04 0.98 -1.13
C LEU A 75 -4.00 2.01 -2.26
N VAL A 76 -4.44 1.58 -3.44
CA VAL A 76 -4.80 2.47 -4.54
C VAL A 76 -6.32 2.48 -4.69
N LEU A 77 -6.95 3.58 -4.34
CA LEU A 77 -8.37 3.84 -4.55
C LEU A 77 -8.58 4.38 -5.98
N MET A 78 -9.22 3.57 -6.80
CA MET A 78 -9.60 3.87 -8.17
C MET A 78 -11.07 4.30 -8.19
N ILE A 79 -11.32 5.58 -8.46
CA ILE A 79 -12.68 6.14 -8.52
C ILE A 79 -13.05 6.31 -9.99
N GLY A 80 -14.10 5.61 -10.41
CA GLY A 80 -14.65 5.67 -11.75
C GLY A 80 -15.18 7.07 -12.05
N GLY A 81 -14.78 7.61 -13.20
CA GLY A 81 -15.19 8.93 -13.67
C GLY A 81 -15.71 8.89 -15.09
N ASP A 82 -15.91 10.06 -15.66
CA ASP A 82 -16.48 10.24 -16.99
C ASP A 82 -15.58 9.80 -18.14
N VAL A 83 -14.26 9.74 -17.92
CA VAL A 83 -13.29 9.24 -18.90
C VAL A 83 -13.06 7.74 -18.75
N THR A 84 -12.93 7.27 -17.51
CA THR A 84 -12.67 5.88 -17.13
C THR A 84 -13.67 5.48 -16.05
N PRO A 85 -14.82 4.90 -16.41
CA PRO A 85 -15.90 4.60 -15.46
C PRO A 85 -15.59 3.44 -14.50
N GLY A 86 -14.52 2.67 -14.75
CA GLY A 86 -14.25 1.41 -14.05
C GLY A 86 -15.00 0.24 -14.69
N SER A 87 -14.59 -1.00 -14.37
CA SER A 87 -15.20 -2.21 -14.90
C SER A 87 -15.46 -3.25 -13.81
N GLY A 88 -16.60 -3.94 -13.92
CA GLY A 88 -17.07 -4.91 -12.92
C GLY A 88 -17.63 -4.23 -11.66
N PRO A 89 -17.90 -5.01 -10.59
CA PRO A 89 -18.45 -4.46 -9.35
C PRO A 89 -17.41 -3.69 -8.55
N SER A 90 -17.81 -2.70 -7.76
CA SER A 90 -16.92 -2.04 -6.80
C SER A 90 -16.35 -3.03 -5.76
N GLY A 91 -15.19 -2.70 -5.18
CA GLY A 91 -14.56 -3.47 -4.10
C GLY A 91 -13.07 -3.74 -4.29
N LEU A 92 -12.56 -4.67 -3.47
CA LEU A 92 -11.14 -5.02 -3.41
C LEU A 92 -10.67 -5.74 -4.69
N ARG A 93 -9.46 -5.41 -5.16
CA ARG A 93 -8.79 -6.01 -6.32
C ARG A 93 -7.31 -6.25 -6.04
N SER A 94 -6.81 -7.36 -6.59
CA SER A 94 -5.39 -7.73 -6.57
C SER A 94 -4.70 -7.68 -5.19
N PRO A 95 -5.30 -8.20 -4.10
CA PRO A 95 -4.67 -8.14 -2.80
C PRO A 95 -3.41 -9.01 -2.74
N ARG A 96 -2.34 -8.46 -2.15
CA ARG A 96 -1.04 -9.11 -1.94
C ARG A 96 -0.55 -8.81 -0.53
N VAL A 97 0.10 -9.79 0.08
CA VAL A 97 0.64 -9.68 1.43
C VAL A 97 2.09 -10.16 1.40
N SER A 98 2.99 -9.30 1.89
CA SER A 98 4.41 -9.57 2.05
C SER A 98 4.76 -9.59 3.52
N LEU A 99 4.97 -10.80 4.07
CA LEU A 99 5.36 -11.00 5.47
C LEU A 99 6.73 -10.35 5.75
N ALA A 100 7.71 -10.59 4.87
CA ALA A 100 9.06 -10.08 5.00
C ALA A 100 9.17 -8.54 4.99
N ARG A 101 8.19 -7.84 4.40
CA ARG A 101 8.14 -6.37 4.37
C ARG A 101 7.10 -5.79 5.32
N ARG A 102 6.38 -6.64 6.07
CA ARG A 102 5.19 -6.25 6.86
C ARG A 102 4.25 -5.33 6.07
N THR A 103 4.03 -5.62 4.79
CA THR A 103 3.19 -4.79 3.90
C THR A 103 2.07 -5.61 3.27
N ALA A 104 0.87 -5.04 3.22
CA ALA A 104 -0.25 -5.54 2.42
C ALA A 104 -0.64 -4.50 1.38
N THR A 105 -0.75 -4.91 0.11
CA THR A 105 -1.12 -4.01 -0.99
C THR A 105 -2.40 -4.46 -1.65
N ALA A 106 -3.23 -3.51 -2.09
CA ALA A 106 -4.39 -3.79 -2.92
C ALA A 106 -4.87 -2.57 -3.69
N GLN A 107 -5.81 -2.80 -4.61
CA GLN A 107 -6.59 -1.74 -5.24
C GLN A 107 -8.02 -1.81 -4.70
N VAL A 108 -8.65 -0.65 -4.51
CA VAL A 108 -10.07 -0.54 -4.19
C VAL A 108 -10.72 0.15 -5.38
N HIS A 109 -11.65 -0.52 -6.05
CA HIS A 109 -12.34 0.04 -7.20
C HIS A 109 -13.71 0.53 -6.76
N VAL A 110 -14.04 1.77 -7.11
CA VAL A 110 -15.37 2.37 -6.94
C VAL A 110 -15.81 2.72 -8.34
N THR A 111 -16.73 1.96 -8.92
CA THR A 111 -17.16 2.21 -10.30
C THR A 111 -18.11 3.40 -10.36
N ARG A 112 -18.10 4.08 -11.50
CA ARG A 112 -19.01 5.20 -11.75
C ARG A 112 -20.47 4.74 -11.71
N ASP A 113 -20.75 3.55 -12.24
CA ASP A 113 -22.10 3.01 -12.28
C ASP A 113 -22.63 2.74 -10.86
N ASP A 114 -21.88 2.03 -10.03
CA ASP A 114 -22.30 1.75 -8.65
C ASP A 114 -22.46 3.05 -7.85
N ALA A 115 -21.51 3.99 -7.98
CA ALA A 115 -21.58 5.26 -7.27
C ALA A 115 -22.76 6.14 -7.73
N ASN A 116 -23.14 6.11 -9.01
CA ASN A 116 -24.29 6.86 -9.53
C ASN A 116 -25.63 6.25 -9.11
N HIS A 117 -25.70 4.93 -8.95
CA HIS A 117 -26.92 4.23 -8.53
C HIS A 117 -27.04 4.10 -7.02
N ALA A 118 -25.98 4.43 -6.27
CA ALA A 118 -26.03 4.50 -4.81
C ALA A 118 -26.98 5.63 -4.35
N PRO A 119 -27.89 5.37 -3.40
CA PRO A 119 -28.71 6.42 -2.79
C PRO A 119 -27.87 7.52 -2.12
N ASP A 120 -26.70 7.14 -1.62
CA ASP A 120 -25.70 8.02 -1.04
C ASP A 120 -24.30 7.59 -1.54
N PRO A 121 -23.70 8.30 -2.50
CA PRO A 121 -22.37 7.96 -3.04
C PRO A 121 -21.25 8.11 -2.01
N VAL A 122 -21.41 9.00 -1.02
CA VAL A 122 -20.45 9.26 0.04
C VAL A 122 -20.43 8.09 1.02
N ALA A 123 -21.59 7.68 1.53
CA ALA A 123 -21.71 6.51 2.38
C ALA A 123 -21.32 5.21 1.63
N PHE A 124 -21.59 5.13 0.33
CA PHE A 124 -21.16 4.02 -0.51
C PHE A 124 -19.63 3.92 -0.61
N LEU A 125 -18.93 5.03 -0.88
CA LEU A 125 -17.48 5.08 -0.91
C LEU A 125 -16.88 4.63 0.43
N ARG A 126 -17.42 5.19 1.52
CA ARG A 126 -17.02 4.88 2.89
C ARG A 126 -17.11 3.39 3.20
N THR A 127 -18.26 2.79 2.91
CA THR A 127 -18.54 1.37 3.12
C THR A 127 -17.64 0.50 2.25
N THR A 128 -17.46 0.86 0.97
CA THR A 128 -16.61 0.11 0.03
C THR A 128 -15.15 0.07 0.48
N VAL A 129 -14.61 1.20 0.94
CA VAL A 129 -13.24 1.27 1.47
C VAL A 129 -13.10 0.46 2.76
N HIS A 130 -14.06 0.59 3.67
CA HIS A 130 -14.09 -0.19 4.91
C HIS A 130 -14.10 -1.70 4.64
N GLU A 131 -15.02 -2.19 3.81
CA GLU A 131 -15.10 -3.61 3.45
C GLU A 131 -13.82 -4.11 2.79
N ALA A 132 -13.22 -3.31 1.91
CA ALA A 132 -11.97 -3.65 1.24
C ALA A 132 -10.80 -3.78 2.25
N LEU A 133 -10.72 -2.88 3.23
CA LEU A 133 -9.73 -2.94 4.31
C LEU A 133 -9.95 -4.16 5.20
N VAL A 134 -11.19 -4.44 5.61
CA VAL A 134 -11.54 -5.63 6.40
C VAL A 134 -11.14 -6.93 5.67
N GLN A 135 -11.40 -7.00 4.36
CA GLN A 135 -10.98 -8.13 3.53
C GLN A 135 -9.45 -8.25 3.42
N LEU A 136 -8.74 -7.12 3.34
CA LEU A 136 -7.28 -7.11 3.30
C LEU A 136 -6.68 -7.58 4.63
N VAL A 137 -7.17 -7.09 5.76
CA VAL A 137 -6.80 -7.53 7.13
C VAL A 137 -7.05 -9.02 7.31
N ALA A 138 -8.21 -9.52 6.87
CA ALA A 138 -8.50 -10.96 6.92
C ALA A 138 -7.46 -11.79 6.14
N ARG A 139 -6.95 -11.25 5.02
CA ARG A 139 -5.92 -11.92 4.22
C ARG A 139 -4.53 -11.84 4.85
N VAL A 140 -4.23 -10.76 5.58
CA VAL A 140 -3.02 -10.65 6.40
C VAL A 140 -3.04 -11.71 7.49
N ALA A 141 -4.09 -11.76 8.30
CA ALA A 141 -4.22 -12.74 9.38
C ALA A 141 -4.22 -14.20 8.89
N ALA A 142 -4.75 -14.46 7.69
CA ALA A 142 -4.66 -15.78 7.08
C ALA A 142 -3.22 -16.21 6.69
N ARG A 143 -2.30 -15.24 6.52
CA ARG A 143 -0.88 -15.51 6.25
C ARG A 143 0.01 -15.37 7.48
N ASP A 144 -0.42 -14.58 8.45
CA ASP A 144 0.30 -14.28 9.69
C ASP A 144 -0.65 -14.46 10.89
N PRO A 145 -0.65 -15.65 11.51
CA PRO A 145 -1.54 -15.95 12.63
C PRO A 145 -1.28 -15.12 13.89
N GLU A 146 -0.16 -14.38 13.97
CA GLU A 146 0.14 -13.50 15.09
C GLU A 146 -0.69 -12.20 15.05
N VAL A 147 -1.28 -11.88 13.89
CA VAL A 147 -2.11 -10.68 13.72
C VAL A 147 -3.51 -10.91 14.29
N ASP A 148 -3.90 -10.07 15.24
CA ASP A 148 -5.27 -10.03 15.75
C ASP A 148 -6.21 -9.32 14.76
N ALA A 149 -6.83 -10.11 13.88
CA ALA A 149 -7.78 -9.60 12.91
C ALA A 149 -9.01 -8.93 13.53
N ALA A 150 -9.37 -9.23 14.79
CA ALA A 150 -10.50 -8.59 15.44
C ALA A 150 -10.14 -7.17 15.88
N ALA A 151 -8.99 -7.00 16.53
CA ALA A 151 -8.47 -5.69 16.92
C ALA A 151 -8.27 -4.76 15.72
N GLU A 152 -7.67 -5.27 14.64
CA GLU A 152 -7.44 -4.50 13.41
C GLU A 152 -8.76 -4.07 12.74
N ARG A 153 -9.82 -4.88 12.84
CA ARG A 153 -11.16 -4.53 12.34
C ARG A 153 -11.87 -3.51 13.23
N GLU A 154 -11.63 -3.55 14.53
CA GLU A 154 -12.18 -2.57 15.47
C GLU A 154 -11.65 -1.16 15.16
N GLY A 155 -10.35 -1.01 14.87
CA GLY A 155 -9.77 0.26 14.43
C GLY A 155 -10.35 0.79 13.11
N LEU A 156 -10.89 -0.09 12.26
CA LEU A 156 -11.56 0.31 11.02
C LEU A 156 -13.01 0.77 11.24
N SER A 157 -13.63 0.48 12.38
CA SER A 157 -15.04 0.80 12.63
C SER A 157 -15.33 2.32 12.59
N SER A 158 -14.33 3.14 12.92
CA SER A 158 -14.37 4.60 12.84
C SER A 158 -14.64 5.11 11.42
N LEU A 159 -14.34 4.32 10.38
CA LEU A 159 -14.67 4.68 9.01
C LEU A 159 -16.18 4.70 8.75
N VAL A 160 -16.95 3.81 9.37
CA VAL A 160 -18.38 3.63 9.08
C VAL A 160 -19.29 4.08 10.20
N ALA A 161 -18.73 4.44 11.36
CA ALA A 161 -19.46 5.17 12.39
C ALA A 161 -20.02 6.46 11.78
N ASP A 162 -21.34 6.66 11.86
CA ASP A 162 -21.94 7.93 11.48
C ASP A 162 -21.35 9.03 12.35
N ASP A 163 -20.80 10.07 11.72
CA ASP A 163 -20.38 11.29 12.39
C ASP A 163 -21.67 11.98 12.89
N PRO A 164 -21.96 12.03 14.20
CA PRO A 164 -23.18 12.66 14.69
C PRO A 164 -22.97 14.18 14.76
N ALA A 165 -22.57 14.83 13.67
CA ALA A 165 -22.67 16.28 13.44
C ALA A 165 -22.02 16.70 12.11
N ALA A 166 -22.85 16.96 11.11
CA ALA A 166 -22.59 17.99 10.11
C ALA A 166 -23.80 18.93 10.08
#